data_AF-A0A1Q8LU29-F1
#
_entry.id   AF-A0A1Q8LU29-F1
#
_cell.length_a   1.000
_cell.length_b   1.000
_cell.length_c   1.000
_cell.angle_alpha   90.00
_cell.angle_beta   90.00
_cell.angle_gamma   90.00
#
_symmetry.space_group_name_H-M   'P 1'
#
loop_
_entity.id
_entity.type
_entity.pdbx_description
1 polymer ?
#
loop_
_entity_poly.entity_id
_entity_poly.type
_entity_poly.pdbx_seq_one_letter_code
_entity_poly.pdbx_strand_id
1 'polypeptide(L)'
;MPDASDTALLYVDRGLVRADDTPPDPGVQRRAHLLARTARGVRWAVPALLLVVLVLAFTPVAGAAFWATAVVVLVAVVAAVLLLTRAAAVAQATAGLPVPIEITGKVATATRAVLAMTGALRTHRKAAGAAEGVALLRQWTTATEALRAAWLREDIGAWHDHARTLAAAGERATRVTGALTGAGTPDADPGA
;
A
#
# COMPACT_ATOMS: atom_id res chain seq x y z
N MET A 1 -22.23 24.42 14.06
CA MET A 1 -21.40 23.63 13.14
C MET A 1 -21.48 22.16 13.53
N PRO A 2 -22.35 21.40 12.87
CA PRO A 2 -22.09 20.00 12.58
C PRO A 2 -21.74 19.83 11.08
N ASP A 3 -21.18 18.68 10.74
CA ASP A 3 -21.28 18.02 9.42
C ASP A 3 -20.21 18.26 8.32
N ALA A 4 -19.12 17.52 8.48
CA ALA A 4 -18.37 16.83 7.41
C ALA A 4 -17.67 15.57 7.98
N SER A 5 -17.49 15.57 9.30
CA SER A 5 -17.06 14.49 10.17
C SER A 5 -17.99 13.26 10.17
N ASP A 6 -19.30 13.43 9.94
CA ASP A 6 -20.26 12.31 9.90
C ASP A 6 -20.38 11.65 8.51
N THR A 7 -19.94 12.35 7.47
CA THR A 7 -19.90 11.84 6.09
C THR A 7 -18.70 10.90 5.86
N ALA A 8 -17.63 11.08 6.63
CA ALA A 8 -16.41 10.27 6.60
C ALA A 8 -16.55 8.89 7.26
N LEU A 9 -17.60 8.66 8.07
CA LEU A 9 -17.72 7.46 8.91
C LEU A 9 -18.55 6.31 8.32
N LEU A 10 -19.41 6.53 7.31
CA LEU A 10 -20.25 5.45 6.75
C LEU A 10 -19.87 4.97 5.34
N TYR A 11 -19.00 5.69 4.63
CA TYR A 11 -18.52 5.27 3.31
C TYR A 11 -17.46 4.17 3.37
N VAL A 12 -16.79 4.04 4.51
CA VAL A 12 -15.71 3.07 4.73
C VAL A 12 -16.26 1.70 5.14
N ASP A 13 -17.42 1.64 5.79
CA ASP A 13 -17.94 0.41 6.40
C ASP A 13 -18.67 -0.53 5.40
N ARG A 14 -19.09 -0.04 4.21
CA ARG A 14 -19.97 -0.79 3.26
C ARG A 14 -19.45 -1.00 1.84
N GLY A 15 -18.17 -0.74 1.58
CA GLY A 15 -17.53 -1.12 0.31
C GLY A 15 -17.39 0.01 -0.71
N LEU A 16 -16.27 0.73 -0.61
CA LEU A 16 -15.27 0.94 -1.66
C LEU A 16 -15.67 1.41 -3.08
N VAL A 17 -16.91 1.81 -3.34
CA VAL A 17 -17.33 2.51 -4.55
C VAL A 17 -18.54 3.37 -4.21
N ARG A 18 -18.42 4.70 -4.27
CA ARG A 18 -19.59 5.53 -4.53
C ARG A 18 -19.56 5.90 -6.00
N ALA A 19 -20.62 5.49 -6.70
CA ALA A 19 -20.94 5.80 -8.08
C ALA A 19 -21.59 7.19 -8.22
N ASP A 20 -21.38 8.12 -7.27
CA ASP A 20 -21.99 9.45 -7.31
C ASP A 20 -21.01 10.45 -7.96
N ASP A 21 -20.97 10.40 -9.29
CA ASP A 21 -20.99 11.49 -10.29
C ASP A 21 -20.19 12.79 -10.11
N THR A 22 -19.24 12.87 -9.18
CA THR A 22 -18.25 13.96 -9.18
C THR A 22 -16.89 13.44 -9.61
N PRO A 23 -16.25 14.04 -10.64
CA PRO A 23 -14.91 13.64 -11.04
C PRO A 23 -13.96 13.75 -9.84
N PRO A 24 -13.00 12.82 -9.68
CA PRO A 24 -12.07 12.83 -8.55
C PRO A 24 -11.41 14.20 -8.42
N ASP A 25 -11.40 14.80 -7.22
CA ASP A 25 -10.81 16.12 -7.03
C ASP A 25 -9.30 16.09 -7.36
N PRO A 26 -8.85 16.83 -8.40
CA PRO A 26 -7.47 16.81 -8.85
C PRO A 26 -6.49 17.34 -7.79
N GLY A 27 -6.92 18.28 -6.92
CA GLY A 27 -6.09 18.81 -5.84
C GLY A 27 -5.78 17.77 -4.79
N VAL A 28 -6.78 16.99 -4.40
CA VAL A 28 -6.66 15.90 -3.40
C VAL A 28 -5.82 14.76 -3.97
N GLN A 29 -6.01 14.41 -5.25
CA GLN A 29 -5.20 13.39 -5.92
C GLN A 29 -3.72 13.80 -6.07
N ARG A 30 -3.43 15.06 -6.41
CA ARG A 30 -2.05 15.58 -6.46
C ARG A 30 -1.37 15.54 -5.10
N ARG A 31 -2.08 15.94 -4.03
CA ARG A 31 -1.53 15.89 -2.66
C ARG A 31 -1.21 14.46 -2.24
N ALA A 32 -2.10 13.50 -2.53
CA ALA A 32 -1.88 12.09 -2.25
C ALA A 32 -0.67 11.54 -3.04
N HIS A 33 -0.53 11.89 -4.32
CA HIS A 33 0.59 11.48 -5.15
C HIS A 33 1.93 12.06 -4.66
N LEU A 34 1.96 13.35 -4.32
CA LEU A 34 3.16 14.01 -3.79
C LEU A 34 3.62 13.38 -2.47
N LEU A 35 2.70 13.16 -1.53
CA LEU A 35 3.01 12.52 -0.24
C LEU A 35 3.50 11.08 -0.42
N ALA A 36 2.91 10.31 -1.33
CA ALA A 36 3.35 8.95 -1.63
C ALA A 36 4.75 8.91 -2.27
N ARG A 37 5.10 9.94 -3.06
CA ARG A 37 6.42 10.09 -3.68
C ARG A 37 7.48 10.51 -2.67
N THR A 38 7.17 11.48 -1.80
CA THR A 38 8.09 11.91 -0.73
C THR A 38 8.33 10.80 0.28
N ALA A 39 7.29 10.06 0.70
CA ALA A 39 7.43 8.92 1.59
C ALA A 39 8.37 7.84 1.01
N ARG A 40 8.30 7.58 -0.31
CA ARG A 40 9.23 6.68 -1.00
C ARG A 40 10.66 7.21 -1.02
N GLY A 41 10.85 8.50 -1.27
CA GLY A 41 12.17 9.14 -1.21
C GLY A 41 12.79 9.03 0.20
N VAL A 42 12.02 9.33 1.24
CA VAL A 42 12.48 9.26 2.64
C VAL A 42 12.75 7.82 3.06
N ARG A 43 12.05 6.82 2.52
CA ARG A 43 12.33 5.40 2.80
C ARG A 43 13.74 4.98 2.36
N TRP A 44 14.32 5.62 1.35
CA TRP A 44 15.72 5.40 0.94
C TRP A 44 16.73 6.12 1.83
N ALA A 45 16.30 7.11 2.62
CA ALA A 45 17.16 7.77 3.59
C ALA A 45 17.58 6.81 4.71
N VAL A 46 16.74 5.84 5.09
CA VAL A 46 17.06 4.86 6.15
C VAL A 46 18.29 3.99 5.82
N PRO A 47 18.33 3.25 4.68
CA PRO A 47 19.51 2.44 4.35
C PRO A 47 20.75 3.31 4.08
N ALA A 48 20.58 4.49 3.47
CA ALA A 48 21.70 5.42 3.27
C ALA A 48 22.28 5.91 4.60
N LEU A 49 21.43 6.26 5.57
CA LEU A 49 21.84 6.68 6.90
C LEU A 49 22.51 5.55 7.67
N LEU A 50 21.99 4.32 7.58
CA LEU A 50 22.63 3.14 8.17
C LEU A 50 24.02 2.90 7.56
N LEU A 51 24.18 3.08 6.26
CA LEU A 51 25.47 2.95 5.59
C LEU A 51 26.45 4.05 6.04
N VAL A 52 25.99 5.30 6.17
CA VAL A 52 26.81 6.40 6.70
C VAL A 52 27.22 6.14 8.14
N VAL A 53 26.30 5.70 9.01
CA VAL A 53 26.59 5.33 10.39
C VAL A 53 27.60 4.17 10.45
N LEU A 54 27.44 3.16 9.58
CA LEU A 54 28.36 2.03 9.48
C LEU A 54 29.77 2.48 9.08
N VAL A 55 29.90 3.32 8.05
CA VAL A 55 31.21 3.86 7.60
C VAL A 55 31.87 4.65 8.72
N LEU A 56 31.12 5.52 9.41
CA LEU A 56 31.63 6.34 10.49
C LEU A 56 31.98 5.52 11.75
N ALA A 57 31.34 4.37 11.98
CA ALA A 57 31.67 3.48 13.08
C ALA A 57 33.09 2.89 12.99
N PHE A 58 33.68 2.81 11.79
CA PHE A 58 35.07 2.38 11.59
C PHE A 58 36.08 3.53 11.65
N THR A 59 35.64 4.75 11.95
CA THR A 59 36.54 5.90 12.11
C THR A 59 36.92 6.10 13.59
N PRO A 60 38.14 6.59 13.89
CA PRO A 60 38.60 6.82 15.26
C PRO A 60 37.84 7.93 16.00
N VAL A 61 36.88 8.60 15.34
CA VAL A 61 36.06 9.69 15.87
C VAL A 61 34.76 9.17 16.53
N ALA A 62 34.47 7.86 16.42
CA ALA A 62 33.25 7.24 16.94
C ALA A 62 33.25 7.08 18.48
N GLY A 63 33.16 8.19 19.21
CA GLY A 63 32.96 8.22 20.66
C GLY A 63 31.51 7.99 21.08
N ALA A 64 31.24 7.90 22.38
CA ALA A 64 29.90 7.67 22.92
C ALA A 64 28.84 8.71 22.45
N ALA A 65 29.26 9.97 22.27
CA ALA A 65 28.40 11.04 21.75
C ALA A 65 27.94 10.76 20.30
N PHE A 66 28.81 10.20 19.46
CA PHE A 66 28.47 9.84 18.08
C PHE A 66 27.36 8.77 18.04
N TRP A 67 27.47 7.72 18.85
CA TRP A 67 26.45 6.67 18.93
C TRP A 67 25.12 7.19 19.47
N ALA A 68 25.14 8.06 20.47
CA ALA A 68 23.94 8.70 20.98
C ALA A 68 23.23 9.53 19.88
N THR A 69 23.98 10.36 19.14
CA THR A 69 23.42 11.14 18.02
C THR A 69 22.92 10.23 16.90
N ALA A 70 23.66 9.18 16.53
CA ALA A 70 23.26 8.25 15.48
C ALA A 70 21.94 7.53 15.81
N VAL A 71 21.75 7.10 17.06
CA VAL A 71 20.48 6.49 17.52
C VAL A 71 19.34 7.51 17.46
N VAL A 72 19.55 8.73 17.96
CA VAL A 72 18.50 9.79 17.91
C VAL A 72 18.10 10.10 16.47
N VAL A 73 19.07 10.24 15.57
CA VAL A 73 18.79 10.49 14.15
C VAL A 73 18.07 9.31 13.50
N LEU A 74 18.49 8.08 13.79
CA LEU A 74 17.81 6.88 13.28
C LEU A 74 16.34 6.83 13.75
N VAL A 75 16.09 7.07 15.04
CA VAL A 75 14.74 7.12 15.61
C VAL A 75 13.92 8.23 14.96
N ALA A 76 14.49 9.43 14.77
CA ALA A 76 13.82 10.55 14.12
C ALA A 76 13.45 10.25 12.66
N VAL A 77 14.36 9.63 11.89
CA VAL A 77 14.08 9.22 10.51
C VAL A 77 13.02 8.13 10.46
N VAL A 78 13.08 7.13 11.33
CA VAL A 78 12.05 6.09 11.42
C VAL A 78 10.69 6.70 11.77
N ALA A 79 10.63 7.61 12.74
CA ALA A 79 9.41 8.33 13.09
C ALA A 79 8.87 9.16 11.92
N ALA A 80 9.73 9.89 11.20
CA ALA A 80 9.35 10.65 10.01
C ALA A 80 8.77 9.74 8.91
N VAL A 81 9.40 8.58 8.65
CA VAL A 81 8.89 7.58 7.69
C VAL A 81 7.51 7.08 8.12
N LEU A 82 7.31 6.77 9.39
CA LEU A 82 6.02 6.29 9.91
C LEU A 82 4.92 7.37 9.80
N LEU A 83 5.24 8.62 10.11
CA LEU A 83 4.29 9.72 9.99
C LEU A 83 3.94 10.01 8.53
N LEU A 84 4.93 10.03 7.63
CA LEU A 84 4.72 10.25 6.19
C LEU A 84 3.93 9.11 5.55
N THR A 85 4.20 7.86 5.93
CA THR A 85 3.43 6.70 5.44
C THR A 85 1.99 6.72 5.95
N ARG A 86 1.76 7.10 7.21
CA ARG A 86 0.40 7.30 7.74
C ARG A 86 -0.32 8.44 7.02
N ALA A 87 0.33 9.59 6.84
CA ALA A 87 -0.25 10.73 6.15
C ALA A 87 -0.59 10.40 4.68
N ALA A 88 0.29 9.66 4.00
CA ALA A 88 0.03 9.18 2.64
C ALA A 88 -1.15 8.20 2.59
N ALA A 89 -1.25 7.27 3.55
CA ALA A 89 -2.37 6.32 3.62
C ALA A 89 -3.72 7.04 3.85
N VAL A 90 -3.75 8.01 4.77
CA VAL A 90 -4.94 8.84 5.02
C VAL A 90 -5.31 9.63 3.77
N ALA A 91 -4.34 10.30 3.14
CA ALA A 91 -4.58 11.08 1.92
C ALA A 91 -5.09 10.21 0.76
N GLN A 92 -4.59 8.98 0.63
CA GLN A 92 -5.07 8.02 -0.38
C GLN A 92 -6.48 7.49 -0.06
N ALA A 93 -6.80 7.27 1.21
CA ALA A 93 -8.14 6.86 1.63
C ALA A 93 -9.17 7.98 1.37
N THR A 94 -8.81 9.24 1.62
CA THR A 94 -9.68 10.39 1.33
C THR A 94 -9.80 10.69 -0.16
N ALA A 95 -8.73 10.51 -0.94
CA ALA A 95 -8.73 10.78 -2.37
C ALA A 95 -9.53 9.74 -3.17
N GLY A 96 -9.62 8.51 -2.64
CA GLY A 96 -10.09 7.36 -3.41
C GLY A 96 -9.14 7.01 -4.57
N LEU A 97 -9.50 5.95 -5.28
CA LEU A 97 -8.83 5.57 -6.53
C LEU A 97 -9.60 6.16 -7.70
N PRO A 98 -8.94 6.84 -8.65
CA PRO A 98 -9.58 7.26 -9.89
C PRO A 98 -9.73 6.04 -10.79
N VAL A 99 -10.87 5.35 -10.75
CA VAL A 99 -11.12 4.11 -11.52
C VAL A 99 -12.12 4.39 -12.64
N PRO A 100 -11.93 3.84 -13.87
CA PRO A 100 -12.93 3.94 -14.93
C PRO A 100 -14.22 3.24 -14.54
N ILE A 101 -15.36 3.89 -14.80
CA ILE A 101 -16.69 3.44 -14.34
C ILE A 101 -17.03 2.02 -14.82
N GLU A 102 -16.51 1.62 -15.99
CA GLU A 102 -16.73 0.32 -16.62
C GLU A 102 -16.04 -0.84 -15.86
N ILE A 103 -14.98 -0.54 -15.09
CA ILE A 103 -14.14 -1.55 -14.41
C ILE A 103 -14.24 -1.41 -12.88
N THR A 104 -14.87 -0.37 -12.37
CA THR A 104 -15.00 -0.06 -10.95
C THR A 104 -15.48 -1.25 -10.10
N GLY A 105 -16.51 -1.99 -10.56
CA GLY A 105 -17.00 -3.18 -9.85
C GLY A 105 -15.96 -4.31 -9.72
N LYS A 106 -15.13 -4.51 -10.75
CA LYS A 106 -14.05 -5.51 -10.75
C LYS A 106 -12.91 -5.09 -9.83
N VAL A 107 -12.51 -3.82 -9.87
CA VAL A 107 -11.46 -3.27 -8.98
C VAL A 107 -11.91 -3.30 -7.51
N ALA A 108 -13.19 -3.02 -7.22
CA ALA A 108 -13.73 -3.12 -5.87
C ALA A 108 -13.63 -4.55 -5.32
N THR A 109 -14.00 -5.54 -6.14
CA THR A 109 -13.88 -6.96 -5.80
C THR A 109 -12.43 -7.36 -5.57
N ALA A 110 -11.52 -6.93 -6.45
CA ALA A 110 -10.09 -7.16 -6.29
C ALA A 110 -9.54 -6.52 -5.00
N THR A 111 -10.02 -5.33 -4.64
CA THR A 111 -9.61 -4.64 -3.41
C THR A 111 -10.01 -5.46 -2.18
N ARG A 112 -11.23 -6.00 -2.14
CA ARG A 112 -11.67 -6.88 -1.04
C ARG A 112 -10.81 -8.14 -0.94
N ALA A 113 -10.49 -8.77 -2.06
CA ALA A 113 -9.64 -9.96 -2.10
C ALA A 113 -8.21 -9.66 -1.57
N VAL A 114 -7.63 -8.53 -1.96
CA VAL A 114 -6.32 -8.10 -1.47
C VAL A 114 -6.34 -7.76 0.02
N LEU A 115 -7.42 -7.15 0.53
CA LEU A 115 -7.59 -6.90 1.96
C LEU A 115 -7.70 -8.21 2.77
N ALA A 116 -8.47 -9.18 2.29
CA ALA A 116 -8.55 -10.51 2.89
C ALA A 116 -7.18 -11.20 2.92
N MET A 117 -6.45 -11.19 1.80
CA MET A 117 -5.09 -11.71 1.70
C MET A 117 -4.14 -11.01 2.68
N THR A 118 -4.25 -9.69 2.83
CA THR A 118 -3.44 -8.91 3.79
C THR A 118 -3.76 -9.30 5.24
N GLY A 119 -5.02 -9.62 5.53
CA GLY A 119 -5.44 -10.21 6.81
C GLY A 119 -4.77 -11.57 7.03
N ALA A 120 -4.87 -12.47 6.05
CA ALA A 120 -4.26 -13.79 6.11
C ALA A 120 -2.73 -13.77 6.22
N LEU A 121 -2.06 -12.80 5.57
CA LEU A 121 -0.61 -12.61 5.70
C LEU A 121 -0.20 -12.20 7.12
N ARG A 122 -1.03 -11.43 7.82
CA ARG A 122 -0.77 -11.03 9.21
C ARG A 122 -0.85 -12.23 10.15
N THR A 123 -1.78 -13.15 9.92
CA THR A 123 -1.96 -14.35 10.74
C THR A 123 -0.99 -15.48 10.35
N HIS A 124 -0.76 -15.70 9.06
CA HIS A 124 0.04 -16.81 8.50
C HIS A 124 1.37 -16.36 7.89
N ARG A 125 2.06 -15.42 8.55
CA ARG A 125 3.29 -14.78 8.04
C ARG A 125 4.46 -15.74 7.70
N LYS A 126 4.43 -16.97 8.20
CA LYS A 126 5.46 -18.01 7.97
C LYS A 126 5.04 -19.09 6.96
N ALA A 127 3.84 -19.02 6.40
CA ALA A 127 3.36 -20.00 5.44
C ALA A 127 4.10 -19.90 4.10
N ALA A 128 4.16 -21.00 3.35
CA ALA A 128 4.89 -21.08 2.08
C ALA A 128 4.45 -20.04 1.03
N GLY A 129 3.19 -19.59 1.07
CA GLY A 129 2.63 -18.55 0.20
C GLY A 129 2.89 -17.10 0.65
N ALA A 130 3.58 -16.87 1.77
CA ALA A 130 3.73 -15.52 2.33
C ALA A 130 4.60 -14.60 1.45
N ALA A 131 5.65 -15.14 0.82
CA ALA A 131 6.49 -14.37 -0.09
C ALA A 131 5.72 -13.91 -1.34
N GLU A 132 4.88 -14.77 -1.90
CA GLU A 132 4.03 -14.44 -3.05
C GLU A 132 2.98 -13.38 -2.67
N GLY A 133 2.36 -13.50 -1.49
CA GLY A 133 1.44 -12.48 -1.00
C GLY A 133 2.09 -11.12 -0.79
N VAL A 134 3.32 -11.07 -0.27
CA VAL A 134 4.09 -9.82 -0.15
C VAL A 134 4.45 -9.25 -1.53
N ALA A 135 4.83 -10.08 -2.49
CA ALA A 135 5.11 -9.65 -3.85
C ALA A 135 3.85 -9.05 -4.51
N LEU A 136 2.69 -9.71 -4.34
CA LEU A 136 1.42 -9.22 -4.85
C LEU A 136 1.01 -7.87 -4.22
N LEU A 137 1.25 -7.68 -2.91
CA LEU A 137 1.00 -6.38 -2.25
C LEU A 137 1.88 -5.26 -2.81
N ARG A 138 3.15 -5.55 -3.11
CA ARG A 138 4.04 -4.57 -3.77
C ARG A 138 3.55 -4.24 -5.18
N GLN A 139 3.11 -5.24 -5.93
CA GLN A 139 2.55 -5.03 -7.26
C GLN A 139 1.25 -4.20 -7.20
N TRP A 140 0.35 -4.50 -6.25
CA TRP A 140 -0.88 -3.77 -6.02
C TRP A 140 -0.64 -2.29 -5.68
N THR A 141 0.26 -2.02 -4.74
CA THR A 141 0.63 -0.64 -4.36
C THR A 141 1.31 0.12 -5.51
N THR A 142 2.08 -0.57 -6.36
CA THR A 142 2.68 0.03 -7.55
C THR A 142 1.63 0.35 -8.60
N ALA A 143 0.71 -0.57 -8.88
CA ALA A 143 -0.34 -0.40 -9.87
C ALA A 143 -1.37 0.66 -9.47
N THR A 144 -1.76 0.75 -8.20
CA THR A 144 -2.64 1.81 -7.69
C THR A 144 -2.01 3.19 -7.83
N GLU A 145 -0.71 3.30 -7.63
CA GLU A 145 0.00 4.55 -7.83
C GLU A 145 0.15 4.91 -9.32
N ALA A 146 0.47 3.92 -10.15
CA ALA A 146 0.60 4.10 -11.60
C ALA A 146 -0.74 4.53 -12.22
N LEU A 147 -1.86 3.95 -11.76
CA LEU A 147 -3.22 4.36 -12.10
C LEU A 147 -3.45 5.85 -11.81
N ARG A 148 -3.13 6.29 -10.58
CA ARG A 148 -3.26 7.70 -10.17
C ARG A 148 -2.38 8.61 -11.02
N ALA A 149 -1.15 8.20 -11.30
CA ALA A 149 -0.22 8.97 -12.11
C ALA A 149 -0.67 9.08 -13.57
N ALA A 150 -1.24 8.02 -14.15
CA ALA A 150 -1.81 8.04 -15.49
C ALA A 150 -3.03 8.97 -15.58
N TRP A 151 -3.93 8.90 -14.59
CA TRP A 151 -5.07 9.81 -14.48
C TRP A 151 -4.64 11.28 -14.38
N LEU A 152 -3.65 11.58 -13.53
CA LEU A 152 -3.10 12.95 -13.38
C LEU A 152 -2.38 13.48 -14.63
N ARG A 153 -1.92 12.59 -15.53
CA ARG A 153 -1.32 12.94 -16.82
C ARG A 153 -2.34 12.93 -17.96
N GLU A 154 -3.60 12.65 -17.68
CA GLU A 154 -4.67 12.51 -18.69
C GLU A 154 -4.36 11.42 -19.75
N ASP A 155 -3.58 10.40 -19.38
CA ASP A 155 -3.21 9.27 -20.23
C ASP A 155 -4.26 8.16 -20.10
N ILE A 156 -5.29 8.22 -20.95
CA ILE A 156 -6.47 7.34 -20.91
C ILE A 156 -6.09 5.87 -21.14
N GLY A 157 -5.14 5.60 -22.04
CA GLY A 157 -4.69 4.25 -22.35
C GLY A 157 -4.02 3.58 -21.14
N ALA A 158 -3.00 4.25 -20.58
CA ALA A 158 -2.32 3.76 -19.39
C ALA A 158 -3.25 3.67 -18.17
N TRP A 159 -4.20 4.60 -18.05
CA TRP A 159 -5.21 4.59 -16.98
C TRP A 159 -6.08 3.33 -17.02
N HIS A 160 -6.62 2.96 -18.20
CA HIS A 160 -7.38 1.72 -18.34
C HIS A 160 -6.53 0.46 -18.15
N ASP A 161 -5.29 0.45 -18.63
CA ASP A 161 -4.39 -0.70 -18.49
C ASP A 161 -4.04 -0.98 -17.02
N HIS A 162 -3.77 0.06 -16.24
CA HIS A 162 -3.54 -0.07 -14.80
C HIS A 162 -4.81 -0.50 -14.06
N ALA A 163 -5.99 -0.02 -14.46
CA ALA A 163 -7.26 -0.47 -13.88
C ALA A 163 -7.53 -1.96 -14.14
N ARG A 164 -7.24 -2.45 -15.36
CA ARG A 164 -7.34 -3.89 -15.70
C ARG A 164 -6.32 -4.71 -14.90
N THR A 165 -5.11 -4.20 -14.73
CA THR A 165 -4.07 -4.85 -13.92
C THR A 165 -4.52 -5.03 -12.46
N LEU A 166 -5.17 -4.01 -11.88
CA LEU A 166 -5.75 -4.11 -10.54
C LEU A 166 -6.89 -5.13 -10.49
N ALA A 167 -7.81 -5.11 -11.45
CA ALA A 167 -8.88 -6.11 -11.51
C ALA A 167 -8.33 -7.55 -11.54
N ALA A 168 -7.31 -7.81 -12.36
CA ALA A 168 -6.69 -9.14 -12.49
C ALA A 168 -5.92 -9.58 -11.22
N ALA A 169 -5.45 -8.64 -10.39
CA ALA A 169 -4.76 -8.96 -9.15
C ALA A 169 -5.70 -9.59 -8.10
N GLY A 170 -7.02 -9.34 -8.19
CA GLY A 170 -8.02 -9.90 -7.28
C GLY A 170 -8.04 -11.43 -7.27
N GLU A 171 -8.05 -12.07 -8.44
CA GLU A 171 -8.04 -13.52 -8.55
C GLU A 171 -6.77 -14.14 -7.96
N ARG A 172 -5.61 -13.50 -8.19
CA ARG A 172 -4.35 -13.94 -7.59
C ARG A 172 -4.38 -13.81 -6.08
N ALA A 173 -4.95 -12.72 -5.55
CA ALA A 173 -5.07 -12.51 -4.11
C ALA A 173 -5.91 -13.61 -3.45
N THR A 174 -7.01 -14.02 -4.08
CA THR A 174 -7.85 -15.12 -3.59
C THR A 174 -7.08 -16.44 -3.55
N ARG A 175 -6.34 -16.78 -4.61
CA ARG A 175 -5.51 -18.01 -4.65
C ARG A 175 -4.44 -18.02 -3.56
N VAL A 176 -3.70 -16.91 -3.41
CA VAL A 176 -2.69 -16.77 -2.36
C VAL A 176 -3.30 -16.85 -0.97
N THR A 177 -4.48 -16.27 -0.76
CA THR A 177 -5.21 -16.39 0.51
C THR A 177 -5.51 -17.84 0.86
N GLY A 178 -6.01 -18.63 -0.10
CA GLY A 178 -6.25 -20.07 0.10
C GLY A 178 -4.99 -20.86 0.42
N ALA A 179 -3.87 -20.53 -0.23
CA ALA A 179 -2.57 -21.14 0.06
C ALA A 179 -2.03 -20.75 1.46
N LEU A 180 -2.31 -19.54 1.92
CA LEU A 180 -1.90 -19.06 3.26
C LEU A 180 -2.70 -19.69 4.39
N THR A 181 -4.01 -19.90 4.19
CA THR A 181 -4.90 -20.45 5.21
C THR A 181 -4.96 -21.98 5.21
N GLY A 182 -4.31 -22.64 4.24
CA GLY A 182 -4.34 -24.10 4.09
C GLY A 182 -5.66 -24.63 3.51
N ALA A 183 -6.57 -23.76 3.06
CA ALA A 183 -7.84 -24.13 2.45
C ALA A 183 -7.68 -24.67 1.00
N GLY A 184 -6.45 -24.83 0.52
CA GLY A 184 -6.11 -25.12 -0.88
C GLY A 184 -5.53 -26.52 -1.15
N THR A 185 -5.54 -27.44 -0.18
CA THR A 185 -5.23 -28.85 -0.44
C THR A 185 -6.26 -29.70 0.30
N PRO A 186 -7.23 -30.33 -0.40
CA PRO A 186 -7.85 -31.51 0.15
C PRO A 186 -6.72 -32.54 0.28
N ASP A 187 -6.20 -32.73 1.49
CA ASP A 187 -5.44 -33.94 1.76
C ASP A 187 -6.37 -35.10 1.43
N ALA A 188 -5.93 -35.86 0.44
CA ALA A 188 -6.57 -37.08 0.01
C ALA A 188 -6.69 -38.00 1.22
N ASP A 189 -7.91 -38.21 1.69
CA ASP A 189 -8.24 -39.50 2.26
C ASP A 189 -8.30 -40.47 1.06
N PRO A 190 -7.55 -41.57 1.13
CA PRO A 190 -8.29 -42.80 1.12
C PRO A 190 -7.71 -43.78 2.15
N GLY A 191 -8.62 -44.45 2.86
CA GLY A 191 -8.30 -45.74 3.44
C GLY A 191 -7.58 -46.65 2.42
N ALA A 192 -6.41 -47.13 2.85
CA ALA A 192 -5.73 -48.31 2.35
C ALA A 192 -4.82 -48.82 3.48
#